data_AF-A0A2T0R9F2-F1
#
_entry.id   AF-A0A2T0R9F2-F1
#
_cell.length_a   1.000
_cell.length_b   1.000
_cell.length_c   1.000
_cell.angle_alpha   90.00
_cell.angle_beta   90.00
_cell.angle_gamma   90.00
#
_symmetry.space_group_name_H-M   'P 1'
#
loop_
_entity.id
_entity.type
_entity.pdbx_description
1 polymer ?
#
loop_
_entity_poly.entity_id
_entity_poly.type
_entity_poly.pdbx_seq_one_letter_code
_entity_poly.pdbx_strand_id
1 'polypeptide(L)'
;MRASRTSPTGVGRRVGDDGLIVTKTAPAGSSREASARVEEAVQLIEEVAAQTGLLSLNATTEAERVGEAGRGSAVVAGEVERLAEQTEEAVDVVEGVARRTEGVDAEVGAVTGAVSGGPGTTGPSEVAGLLQQQVTGLVATVRGVLPLSPRA
;
A
#
# COMPACT_ATOMS: atom_id res chain seq x y z
N MET A 1 3.57 6.75 34.04
CA MET A 1 2.46 7.36 33.27
C MET A 1 3.03 7.82 31.91
N ARG A 2 3.03 6.95 30.88
CA ARG A 2 3.64 7.22 29.56
C ARG A 2 2.61 7.91 28.65
N ALA A 3 2.93 9.11 28.16
CA ALA A 3 2.09 9.85 27.24
C ALA A 3 2.18 9.25 25.82
N SER A 4 1.08 8.66 25.32
CA SER A 4 0.95 8.36 23.89
C SER A 4 0.45 9.60 23.17
N ARG A 5 1.34 10.33 22.49
CA ARG A 5 0.93 11.34 21.52
C ARG A 5 0.67 10.64 20.21
N THR A 6 -0.61 10.44 19.88
CA THR A 6 -1.03 9.96 18.56
C THR A 6 -0.87 11.10 17.57
N SER A 7 -0.02 10.90 16.56
CA SER A 7 0.22 11.82 15.45
C SER A 7 -0.91 11.67 14.42
N PRO A 8 -1.30 12.73 13.69
CA PRO A 8 -2.36 12.65 12.67
C PRO A 8 -2.01 11.73 11.48
N THR A 9 -0.77 11.26 11.39
CA THR A 9 -0.31 10.27 10.39
C THR A 9 -0.63 8.81 10.76
N GLY A 10 -1.42 8.56 11.82
CA GLY A 10 -1.89 7.21 12.18
C GLY A 10 -0.84 6.26 12.77
N VAL A 11 0.43 6.70 12.86
CA VAL A 11 1.52 5.90 13.42
C VAL A 11 1.69 6.19 14.91
N GLY A 12 1.40 5.19 15.76
CA GLY A 12 1.58 5.28 17.20
C GLY A 12 2.92 4.68 17.62
N ARG A 13 3.87 5.50 18.07
CA ARG A 13 5.17 5.03 18.57
C ARG A 13 5.13 4.86 20.10
N ARG A 14 5.20 3.62 20.60
CA ARG A 14 5.33 3.33 22.04
C ARG A 14 6.67 2.67 22.31
N VAL A 15 7.38 3.15 23.33
CA VAL A 15 8.61 2.48 23.82
C VAL A 15 8.15 1.52 24.91
N GLY A 16 8.37 0.23 24.70
CA GLY A 16 8.16 -0.83 25.67
C GLY A 16 9.10 -0.67 26.87
N ASP A 17 8.82 -1.41 27.93
CA ASP A 17 9.55 -1.29 29.19
C ASP A 17 11.01 -1.78 29.08
N ASP A 18 11.32 -2.53 28.02
CA ASP A 18 12.65 -3.05 27.67
C ASP A 18 13.42 -2.15 26.68
N GLY A 19 12.89 -0.96 26.37
CA GLY A 19 13.49 -0.03 25.39
C GLY A 19 13.11 -0.32 23.92
N LEU A 20 12.34 -1.39 23.65
CA LEU A 20 11.86 -1.72 22.31
C LEU A 20 10.82 -0.70 21.82
N ILE A 21 11.05 -0.10 20.64
CA ILE A 21 10.07 0.79 20.02
C ILE A 21 9.04 -0.06 19.27
N VAL A 22 7.85 -0.22 19.84
CA VAL A 22 6.69 -0.80 19.17
C VAL A 22 5.99 0.30 18.39
N THR A 23 6.13 0.27 17.07
CA THR A 23 5.32 1.06 16.14
C THR A 23 4.00 0.33 15.90
N LYS A 24 2.91 0.83 16.49
CA LYS A 24 1.56 0.42 16.08
C LYS A 24 1.27 1.09 14.73
N THR A 25 1.26 0.29 13.68
CA THR A 25 0.61 0.63 12.42
C THR A 25 -0.91 0.59 12.61
N ALA A 26 -1.64 1.46 11.92
CA ALA A 26 -3.10 1.45 11.91
C ALA A 26 -3.60 0.08 11.41
N PRO A 27 -4.76 -0.42 11.91
CA PRO A 27 -5.29 -1.68 11.44
C PRO A 27 -5.60 -1.59 9.93
N ALA A 28 -5.14 -2.58 9.15
CA ALA A 28 -5.40 -2.70 7.72
C ALA A 28 -6.91 -2.65 7.35
N GLY A 29 -7.81 -2.84 8.33
CA GLY A 29 -9.26 -2.71 8.16
C GLY A 29 -9.72 -1.32 7.72
N SER A 30 -9.14 -0.23 8.23
CA SER A 30 -9.60 1.12 7.85
C SER A 30 -9.23 1.51 6.42
N SER A 31 -8.13 0.96 5.89
CA SER A 31 -7.70 1.21 4.52
C SER A 31 -8.52 0.38 3.52
N ARG A 32 -8.88 -0.86 3.87
CA ARG A 32 -9.82 -1.68 3.08
C ARG A 32 -11.21 -1.07 2.99
N GLU A 33 -11.76 -0.56 4.10
CA GLU A 33 -13.04 0.15 4.07
C GLU A 33 -12.99 1.41 3.21
N ALA A 34 -11.87 2.14 3.23
CA ALA A 34 -11.68 3.30 2.36
C ALA A 34 -11.60 2.89 0.89
N SER A 35 -10.89 1.81 0.57
CA SER A 35 -10.76 1.28 -0.79
C SER A 35 -12.11 0.81 -1.35
N ALA A 36 -12.91 0.09 -0.55
CA ALA A 36 -14.26 -0.33 -0.96
C ALA A 36 -15.19 0.86 -1.25
N ARG A 37 -15.10 1.95 -0.47
CA ARG A 37 -15.86 3.18 -0.76
C ARG A 37 -15.37 3.90 -2.02
N VAL A 38 -14.08 3.82 -2.31
CA VAL A 38 -13.52 4.35 -3.56
C VAL A 38 -14.05 3.54 -4.74
N GLU A 39 -14.09 2.21 -4.66
CA GLU A 39 -14.67 1.35 -5.70
C GLU A 39 -16.15 1.67 -5.96
N GLU A 40 -16.96 1.83 -4.91
CA GLU A 40 -18.38 2.21 -5.05
C GLU A 40 -18.54 3.59 -5.73
N ALA A 41 -17.72 4.57 -5.33
CA ALA A 41 -17.75 5.89 -5.94
C ALA A 41 -17.28 5.86 -7.40
N VAL A 42 -16.26 5.06 -7.72
CA VAL A 42 -15.74 4.85 -9.07
C VAL A 42 -16.82 4.28 -9.99
N GLN A 43 -17.52 3.22 -9.57
CA GLN A 43 -18.60 2.61 -10.36
C GLN A 43 -19.71 3.63 -10.65
N LEU A 44 -20.09 4.44 -9.67
CA LEU A 44 -21.08 5.50 -9.88
C LEU A 44 -20.60 6.55 -10.90
N ILE A 45 -19.32 6.93 -10.84
CA ILE A 45 -18.74 7.90 -11.77
C ILE A 45 -18.70 7.33 -13.20
N GLU A 46 -18.35 6.06 -13.38
CA GLU A 46 -18.41 5.38 -14.68
C GLU A 46 -19.82 5.38 -15.26
N GLU A 47 -20.82 5.03 -14.46
CA GLU A 47 -22.22 5.04 -14.91
C GLU A 47 -22.65 6.44 -15.36
N VAL A 48 -22.26 7.48 -14.60
CA VAL A 48 -22.55 8.88 -14.94
C VAL A 48 -21.81 9.33 -16.19
N ALA A 49 -20.54 8.96 -16.34
CA ALA A 49 -19.74 9.30 -17.52
C ALA A 49 -20.32 8.65 -18.77
N ALA A 50 -20.66 7.36 -18.72
CA ALA A 50 -21.27 6.64 -19.82
C ALA A 50 -22.64 7.23 -20.22
N GLN A 51 -23.50 7.56 -19.23
CA GLN A 51 -24.77 8.24 -19.52
C GLN A 51 -24.56 9.64 -20.11
N THR A 52 -23.57 10.37 -19.63
CA THR A 52 -23.23 11.71 -20.14
C THR A 52 -22.75 11.62 -21.59
N GLY A 53 -21.89 10.65 -21.91
CA GLY A 53 -21.44 10.37 -23.28
C GLY A 53 -22.62 10.05 -24.21
N LEU A 54 -23.52 9.17 -23.79
CA LEU A 54 -24.72 8.82 -24.57
C LEU A 54 -25.66 10.03 -24.78
N LEU A 55 -25.88 10.84 -23.74
CA LEU A 55 -26.67 12.08 -23.87
C LEU A 55 -26.02 13.05 -24.85
N SER A 56 -24.69 13.14 -24.80
CA SER A 56 -23.95 14.02 -25.69
C SER A 56 -24.01 13.57 -27.15
N LEU A 57 -23.83 12.29 -27.41
CA LEU A 57 -23.97 11.71 -28.74
C LEU A 57 -25.37 11.93 -29.33
N ASN A 58 -26.41 11.77 -28.50
CA ASN A 58 -27.78 12.07 -28.90
C ASN A 58 -27.96 13.56 -29.23
N ALA A 59 -27.34 14.45 -28.45
CA ALA A 59 -27.36 15.89 -28.71
C ALA A 59 -26.60 16.26 -30.01
N THR A 60 -25.46 15.63 -30.29
CA THR A 60 -24.71 15.78 -31.55
C THR A 60 -25.58 15.37 -32.75
N THR A 61 -26.23 14.20 -32.68
CA THR A 61 -27.10 13.70 -33.74
C THR A 61 -28.29 14.66 -34.00
N GLU A 62 -28.89 15.17 -32.93
CA GLU A 62 -30.01 16.13 -33.04
C GLU A 62 -29.53 17.48 -33.60
N ALA A 63 -28.33 17.92 -33.25
CA ALA A 63 -27.72 19.14 -33.78
C ALA A 63 -27.46 19.04 -35.29
N GLU A 64 -27.02 17.87 -35.78
CA GLU A 64 -26.89 17.60 -37.21
C GLU A 64 -28.26 17.63 -37.92
N ARG A 65 -29.31 17.11 -37.27
CA ARG A 65 -30.68 17.08 -37.81
C ARG A 65 -31.26 18.46 -38.08
N VAL A 66 -30.97 19.44 -37.21
CA VAL A 66 -31.44 20.84 -37.38
C VAL A 66 -30.49 21.71 -38.21
N GLY A 67 -29.38 21.14 -38.71
CA GLY A 67 -28.46 21.79 -39.65
C GLY A 67 -27.77 23.03 -39.10
N GLU A 68 -27.81 24.15 -39.83
CA GLU A 68 -27.14 25.41 -39.47
C GLU A 68 -27.51 25.93 -38.07
N ALA A 69 -28.76 25.73 -37.65
CA ALA A 69 -29.25 26.15 -36.33
C ALA A 69 -28.65 25.35 -35.17
N GLY A 70 -28.15 24.14 -35.44
CA GLY A 70 -27.58 23.23 -34.45
C GLY A 70 -26.08 23.40 -34.21
N ARG A 71 -25.36 24.21 -35.00
CA ARG A 71 -23.89 24.29 -34.91
C ARG A 71 -23.36 24.60 -33.51
N GLY A 72 -24.00 25.52 -32.78
CA GLY A 72 -23.58 25.84 -31.41
C GLY A 72 -23.78 24.66 -30.46
N SER A 73 -24.92 23.96 -30.59
CA SER A 73 -25.22 22.76 -29.80
C SER A 73 -24.29 21.59 -30.13
N ALA A 74 -23.88 21.43 -31.39
CA ALA A 74 -22.93 20.39 -31.81
C ALA A 74 -21.55 20.59 -31.16
N VAL A 75 -21.07 21.85 -31.07
CA VAL A 75 -19.79 22.16 -30.41
C VAL A 75 -19.85 21.85 -28.91
N VAL A 76 -20.94 22.23 -28.25
CA VAL A 76 -21.12 21.94 -26.81
C VAL A 76 -21.23 20.44 -26.57
N ALA A 77 -21.96 19.70 -27.41
CA ALA A 77 -22.06 18.25 -27.31
C ALA A 77 -20.69 17.58 -27.52
N GLY A 78 -19.91 17.98 -28.53
CA GLY A 78 -18.55 17.45 -28.69
C GLY A 78 -17.66 17.68 -27.46
N GLU A 79 -17.77 18.84 -26.80
CA GLU A 79 -17.01 19.10 -25.58
C GLU A 79 -17.50 18.28 -24.38
N VAL A 80 -18.81 18.06 -24.24
CA VAL A 80 -19.38 17.20 -23.19
C VAL A 80 -18.98 15.73 -23.39
N GLU A 81 -18.95 15.26 -24.64
CA GLU A 81 -18.48 13.90 -24.97
C GLU A 81 -17.02 13.73 -24.60
N ARG A 82 -16.17 14.69 -24.99
CA ARG A 82 -14.74 14.72 -24.63
C ARG A 82 -14.53 14.73 -23.11
N LEU A 83 -15.36 15.46 -22.35
CA LEU A 83 -15.29 15.48 -20.89
C LEU A 83 -15.73 14.14 -20.26
N ALA A 84 -16.71 13.45 -20.86
CA ALA A 84 -17.12 12.12 -20.44
C ALA A 84 -15.98 11.11 -20.64
N GLU A 85 -15.35 11.09 -21.82
CA GLU A 85 -14.19 10.24 -22.12
C GLU A 85 -13.03 10.50 -21.14
N GLN A 86 -12.72 11.77 -20.87
CA GLN A 86 -11.69 12.11 -19.87
C GLN A 86 -12.05 11.68 -18.45
N THR A 87 -13.34 11.62 -18.14
CA THR A 87 -13.80 11.14 -16.84
C THR A 87 -13.60 9.63 -16.74
N GLU A 88 -13.89 8.86 -17.79
CA GLU A 88 -13.62 7.42 -17.86
C GLU A 88 -12.11 7.13 -17.70
N GLU A 89 -11.25 7.85 -18.43
CA GLU A 89 -9.79 7.71 -18.26
C GLU A 89 -9.32 8.03 -16.84
N ALA A 90 -9.90 9.04 -16.19
CA ALA A 90 -9.56 9.40 -14.83
C ALA A 90 -9.98 8.32 -13.83
N VAL A 91 -11.12 7.66 -14.07
CA VAL A 91 -11.59 6.55 -13.24
C VAL A 91 -10.61 5.37 -13.30
N ASP A 92 -10.15 4.97 -14.49
CA ASP A 92 -9.16 3.89 -14.65
C ASP A 92 -7.90 4.15 -13.82
N VAL A 93 -7.44 5.41 -13.78
CA VAL A 93 -6.29 5.82 -12.97
C VAL A 93 -6.58 5.66 -11.47
N VAL A 94 -7.77 6.07 -11.01
CA VAL A 94 -8.19 5.96 -9.61
C VAL A 94 -8.30 4.50 -9.18
N GLU A 95 -8.88 3.63 -10.01
CA GLU A 95 -8.89 2.17 -9.74
C GLU A 95 -7.47 1.60 -9.62
N GLY A 96 -6.56 2.05 -10.50
CA GLY A 96 -5.15 1.68 -10.42
C GLY A 96 -4.49 2.10 -9.10
N VAL A 97 -4.84 3.29 -8.58
CA VAL A 97 -4.36 3.75 -7.27
C VAL A 97 -4.97 2.93 -6.13
N ALA A 98 -6.27 2.64 -6.17
CA ALA A 98 -6.95 1.84 -5.17
C ALA A 98 -6.31 0.45 -5.04
N ARG A 99 -6.16 -0.27 -6.16
CA ARG A 99 -5.50 -1.60 -6.20
C ARG A 99 -4.07 -1.58 -5.67
N ARG A 100 -3.30 -0.53 -5.97
CA ARG A 100 -1.95 -0.38 -5.42
C ARG A 100 -1.96 -0.21 -3.91
N THR A 101 -2.94 0.53 -3.38
CA THR A 101 -3.08 0.76 -1.94
C THR A 101 -3.37 -0.55 -1.21
N GLU A 102 -4.25 -1.40 -1.76
CA GLU A 102 -4.50 -2.73 -1.22
C GLU A 102 -3.26 -3.64 -1.23
N GLY A 103 -2.47 -3.57 -2.31
CA GLY A 103 -1.20 -4.30 -2.42
C GLY A 103 -0.20 -3.87 -1.35
N VAL A 104 -0.08 -2.56 -1.10
CA VAL A 104 0.76 -2.02 -0.02
C VAL A 104 0.27 -2.50 1.35
N ASP A 105 -1.04 -2.51 1.61
CA ASP A 105 -1.57 -3.02 2.87
C ASP A 105 -1.28 -4.51 3.09
N ALA A 106 -1.31 -5.32 2.02
CA ALA A 106 -0.94 -6.73 2.10
C ALA A 106 0.55 -6.92 2.42
N GLU A 107 1.43 -6.13 1.79
CA GLU A 107 2.86 -6.15 2.05
C GLU A 107 3.17 -5.71 3.49
N VAL A 108 2.55 -4.61 3.96
CA VAL A 108 2.67 -4.14 5.34
C VAL A 108 2.15 -5.19 6.33
N GLY A 109 1.04 -5.88 6.00
CA GLY A 109 0.52 -7.01 6.78
C GLY A 109 1.53 -8.16 6.88
N ALA A 110 2.19 -8.52 5.78
CA ALA A 110 3.21 -9.57 5.77
C ALA A 110 4.45 -9.18 6.59
N VAL A 111 4.94 -7.94 6.45
CA VAL A 111 6.09 -7.43 7.21
C VAL A 111 5.77 -7.40 8.70
N THR A 112 4.60 -6.89 9.09
CA THR A 112 4.18 -6.86 10.50
C THR A 112 4.00 -8.26 11.06
N GLY A 113 3.43 -9.19 10.28
CA GLY A 113 3.33 -10.61 10.63
C GLY A 113 4.71 -11.26 10.85
N ALA A 114 5.69 -10.99 9.99
CA ALA A 114 7.06 -11.50 10.16
C ALA A 114 7.75 -10.92 11.41
N VAL A 115 7.54 -9.63 11.70
CA VAL A 115 8.10 -8.95 12.88
C VAL A 115 7.44 -9.43 14.18
N SER A 116 6.17 -9.83 14.16
CA SER A 116 5.44 -10.31 15.33
C SER A 116 5.40 -11.84 15.49
N GLY A 117 5.68 -12.58 14.41
CA GLY A 117 5.76 -14.04 14.38
C GLY A 117 7.17 -14.60 14.60
N GLY A 118 8.21 -13.75 14.60
CA GLY A 118 9.50 -14.11 15.18
C GLY A 118 9.32 -14.30 16.70
N PRO A 119 9.83 -15.40 17.31
CA PRO A 119 9.75 -15.56 18.75
C PRO A 119 10.35 -14.32 19.41
N GLY A 120 9.61 -13.74 20.35
CA GLY A 120 10.10 -12.63 21.15
C GLY A 120 11.46 -12.96 21.77
N THR A 121 12.26 -11.90 21.96
CA THR A 121 13.47 -11.88 22.78
C THR A 121 14.65 -12.70 22.27
N THR A 122 15.53 -12.10 21.46
CA THR A 122 16.96 -12.43 21.60
C THR A 122 17.50 -11.59 22.74
N GLY A 123 17.26 -12.05 23.97
CA GLY A 123 17.93 -11.48 25.14
C GLY A 123 19.46 -11.60 24.96
N PRO A 124 20.27 -10.69 25.54
CA PRO A 124 21.73 -10.72 25.40
C PRO A 124 22.35 -12.07 25.80
N SER A 125 21.66 -12.88 26.59
CA SER A 125 22.02 -14.25 26.98
C SER A 125 22.04 -15.26 25.82
N GLU A 126 21.17 -15.15 24.82
CA GLU A 126 21.17 -16.06 23.66
C GLU A 126 22.21 -15.66 22.61
N VAL A 127 22.42 -14.35 22.41
CA VAL A 127 23.55 -13.84 21.60
C VAL A 127 24.87 -14.29 22.22
N ALA A 128 24.99 -14.24 23.55
CA ALA A 128 26.14 -14.77 24.26
C ALA A 128 26.30 -16.28 24.05
N GLY A 129 25.21 -17.06 24.09
CA GLY A 129 25.24 -18.51 23.83
C GLY A 129 25.71 -18.85 22.42
N LEU A 130 25.18 -18.17 21.40
CA LEU A 130 25.57 -18.37 20.00
C LEU A 130 27.00 -17.91 19.72
N LEU A 131 27.42 -16.77 20.28
CA LEU A 131 28.81 -16.32 20.18
C LEU A 131 29.76 -17.28 20.90
N GLN A 132 29.40 -17.79 22.08
CA GLN A 132 30.20 -18.77 22.81
C GLN A 132 30.35 -20.07 22.00
N GLN A 133 29.27 -20.51 21.35
CA GLN A 133 29.28 -21.72 20.52
C GLN A 133 30.10 -21.51 19.23
N GLN A 134 30.03 -20.34 18.61
CA GLN A 134 30.86 -19.98 17.45
C GLN A 134 32.34 -19.86 17.80
N VAL A 135 32.70 -19.23 18.93
CA VAL A 135 34.09 -19.14 19.40
C VAL A 135 34.63 -20.54 19.70
N THR A 136 33.84 -21.40 20.34
CA THR A 136 34.25 -22.78 20.62
C THR A 136 34.47 -23.59 19.34
N GLY A 137 33.58 -23.45 18.35
CA GLY A 137 33.72 -24.10 17.04
C GLY A 137 34.92 -23.59 16.24
N LEU A 138 35.20 -22.28 16.27
CA LEU A 138 36.36 -21.69 15.61
C LEU A 138 37.67 -22.17 16.27
N VAL A 139 37.73 -22.20 17.61
CA VAL A 139 38.90 -22.71 18.35
C VAL A 139 39.16 -24.18 18.03
N ALA A 140 38.13 -25.03 17.97
CA ALA A 140 38.27 -26.43 17.58
C ALA A 140 38.82 -26.59 16.15
N THR A 141 38.34 -25.76 15.21
CA THR A 141 38.80 -25.76 13.82
C THR A 141 40.25 -25.30 13.70
N VAL A 142 40.63 -24.22 14.40
CA VAL A 142 42.01 -23.73 14.43
C VAL A 142 42.96 -24.75 15.08
N ARG A 143 42.52 -25.46 16.13
CA ARG A 143 43.30 -26.53 16.77
C ARG A 143 43.43 -27.77 15.89
N GLY A 144 42.47 -28.03 15.00
CA GLY A 144 42.52 -29.12 14.02
C GLY A 144 43.44 -28.85 12.82
N VAL A 145 43.65 -27.58 12.47
CA VAL A 145 44.46 -27.17 11.31
C VAL A 145 45.96 -26.99 11.65
N LEU A 146 46.31 -26.82 12.91
CA LEU A 146 47.71 -26.79 13.38
C LEU A 146 48.04 -28.09 14.12
N PRO A 147 48.68 -29.10 13.47
CA PRO A 147 49.26 -30.20 14.21
C PRO A 147 50.36 -29.64 15.11
N LEU A 148 50.12 -29.65 16.42
CA LEU A 148 51.18 -29.50 17.41
C LEU A 148 52.09 -30.72 17.29
N SER A 149 53.15 -30.60 16.49
CA SER A 149 54.28 -31.53 16.57
C SER A 149 54.90 -31.36 17.97
N PRO A 150 54.88 -32.37 18.85
CA PRO A 150 55.70 -32.32 20.05
C PRO A 150 57.15 -32.40 19.58
N ARG A 151 57.91 -31.30 19.71
CA ARG A 151 59.36 -31.41 19.73
C ARG A 151 59.74 -32.11 21.03
N ALA A 152 60.46 -33.21 20.88
CA ALA A 152 61.20 -33.89 21.94
C ALA A 152 62.07 -32.92 22.74
#